data_AF-A0A1B9L932-F1
#
_entry.id   AF-A0A1B9L932-F1
#
_cell.length_a   1.000
_cell.length_b   1.000
_cell.length_c   1.000
_cell.angle_alpha   90.00
_cell.angle_beta   90.00
_cell.angle_gamma   90.00
#
_symmetry.space_group_name_H-M   'P 1'
#
loop_
_entity.id
_entity.type
_entity.pdbx_description
1 polymer ?
#
loop_
_entity_poly.entity_id
_entity_poly.type
_entity_poly.pdbx_seq_one_letter_code
_entity_poly.pdbx_strand_id
1 'polypeptide(L)'
;MECIPCKFSLEINYTNLNVGNITHGSRLFSVVEGQLVIYINNKIILSAKGILLLELAKQLKNWINNSDNGFYYESMDYEKAPILLFRHISLNNWQISGVWMDKIYSNIK
;
A
#
# COMPACT_ATOMS: atom_id res chain seq x y z
N MET A 1 -10.06 -11.62 -0.27
CA MET A 1 -9.24 -11.24 -1.43
C MET A 1 -10.20 -11.17 -2.60
N GLU A 2 -10.96 -10.07 -2.72
CA GLU A 2 -11.75 -9.83 -3.92
C GLU A 2 -10.85 -9.15 -4.95
N CYS A 3 -10.71 -9.86 -6.06
CA CYS A 3 -9.70 -9.71 -7.08
C CYS A 3 -9.96 -8.45 -7.90
N ILE A 4 -8.89 -7.71 -8.23
CA ILE A 4 -8.85 -6.80 -9.38
C ILE A 4 -9.08 -7.68 -10.63
N PRO A 5 -10.21 -7.60 -11.35
CA PRO A 5 -10.53 -8.50 -12.46
C PRO A 5 -9.53 -8.43 -13.62
N CYS A 6 -8.65 -9.44 -13.70
CA CYS A 6 -7.99 -10.06 -14.87
C CYS A 6 -7.35 -9.19 -15.98
N LYS A 7 -7.43 -7.85 -15.96
CA LYS A 7 -6.81 -6.95 -16.93
C LYS A 7 -5.55 -6.26 -16.40
N PHE A 8 -5.36 -6.25 -15.08
CA PHE A 8 -4.21 -5.63 -14.42
C PHE A 8 -3.65 -6.57 -13.35
N SER A 9 -2.33 -6.77 -13.37
CA SER A 9 -1.61 -7.42 -12.28
C SER A 9 -1.03 -6.35 -11.36
N LEU A 10 -1.43 -6.37 -10.09
CA LEU A 10 -0.79 -5.61 -9.03
C LEU A 10 0.23 -6.52 -8.34
N GLU A 11 1.50 -6.14 -8.39
CA GLU A 11 2.57 -6.84 -7.67
C GLU A 11 3.13 -5.90 -6.60
N ILE A 12 3.19 -6.39 -5.36
CA ILE A 12 3.74 -5.67 -4.22
C ILE A 12 5.00 -6.42 -3.78
N ASN A 13 6.16 -5.80 -4.02
CA ASN A 13 7.45 -6.33 -3.64
C ASN A 13 8.02 -5.54 -2.47
N TYR A 14 8.64 -6.25 -1.53
CA TYR A 14 9.34 -5.66 -0.40
C TYR A 14 10.76 -6.19 -0.29
N THR A 15 11.70 -5.28 -0.02
CA THR A 15 13.14 -5.58 0.12
C THR A 15 13.75 -4.73 1.22
N ASN A 16 14.99 -5.03 1.64
CA ASN A 16 15.74 -4.26 2.63
C ASN A 16 15.02 -4.16 3.99
N LEU A 17 14.54 -5.30 4.49
CA LEU A 17 13.89 -5.39 5.81
C LEU A 17 14.87 -5.02 6.91
N ASN A 18 14.53 -4.00 7.68
CA ASN A 18 15.22 -3.64 8.91
C ASN A 18 14.29 -3.84 10.10
N VAL A 19 14.79 -4.52 11.13
CA VAL A 19 14.06 -4.79 12.36
C VAL A 19 14.83 -4.11 13.49
N GLY A 20 14.26 -3.04 14.06
CA GLY A 20 14.85 -2.36 15.22
C GLY A 20 14.94 -3.25 16.46
N ASN A 21 15.58 -2.76 17.53
CA ASN A 21 15.62 -3.49 18.81
C ASN A 21 14.21 -3.61 19.42
N ILE A 22 13.65 -4.82 19.46
CA ILE A 22 12.31 -5.10 19.96
C ILE A 22 12.36 -5.48 21.43
N THR A 23 11.62 -4.78 22.28
CA THR A 23 11.40 -5.17 23.69
C THR A 23 9.98 -5.66 23.99
N HIS A 24 8.97 -5.33 23.16
CA HIS A 24 7.58 -5.77 23.33
C HIS A 24 6.80 -5.86 22.00
N GLY A 25 5.86 -6.81 21.90
CA GLY A 25 5.18 -7.18 20.65
C GLY A 25 4.28 -6.11 20.01
N SER A 26 3.74 -5.16 20.77
CA SER A 26 2.90 -4.08 20.21
C SER A 26 3.69 -3.07 19.37
N ARG A 27 5.00 -2.91 19.64
CA ARG A 27 5.88 -1.98 18.92
C ARG A 27 6.42 -2.55 17.61
N LEU A 28 6.21 -3.84 17.35
CA LEU A 28 6.68 -4.51 16.12
C LEU A 28 6.20 -3.81 14.85
N PHE A 29 4.96 -3.31 14.83
CA PHE A 29 4.41 -2.62 13.67
C PHE A 29 5.14 -1.31 13.36
N SER A 30 5.75 -0.68 14.36
CA SER A 30 6.40 0.63 14.25
C SER A 30 7.93 0.55 14.10
N VAL A 31 8.51 -0.66 14.00
CA VAL A 31 9.96 -0.87 13.92
C VAL A 31 10.41 -1.75 12.76
N VAL A 32 9.46 -2.32 12.02
CA VAL A 32 9.75 -3.14 10.82
C VAL A 32 9.58 -2.26 9.59
N GLU A 33 10.70 -1.70 9.17
CA GLU A 33 10.78 -0.80 8.02
C GLU A 33 11.43 -1.49 6.82
N GLY A 34 11.12 -1.01 5.62
CA GLY A 34 11.82 -1.44 4.42
C GLY A 34 11.44 -0.65 3.19
N GLN A 35 11.74 -1.21 2.03
CA GLN A 35 11.36 -0.64 0.74
C GLN A 35 10.09 -1.30 0.22
N LEU A 36 9.09 -0.49 -0.13
CA LEU A 36 7.88 -0.89 -0.84
C LEU A 36 8.02 -0.54 -2.32
N VAL A 37 7.85 -1.52 -3.20
CA VAL A 37 7.77 -1.31 -4.65
C VAL A 37 6.47 -1.87 -5.17
N ILE A 38 5.70 -1.04 -5.88
CA ILE A 38 4.41 -1.41 -6.46
C ILE A 38 4.50 -1.36 -7.98
N TYR A 39 4.02 -2.41 -8.62
CA TYR A 39 3.97 -2.53 -10.07
C TYR A 39 2.52 -2.59 -10.58
N ILE A 40 2.25 -1.90 -11.69
CA ILE A 40 1.05 -2.12 -12.51
C ILE A 40 1.52 -2.49 -13.92
N ASN A 41 1.12 -3.66 -14.42
CA ASN A 41 1.51 -4.17 -15.73
C ASN A 41 3.04 -4.09 -15.95
N ASN A 42 3.80 -4.60 -14.98
CA ASN A 42 5.26 -4.63 -14.93
C ASN A 42 5.96 -3.26 -14.92
N LYS A 43 5.21 -2.16 -14.76
CA LYS A 43 5.78 -0.82 -14.58
C LYS A 43 5.73 -0.42 -13.11
N ILE A 44 6.85 0.03 -12.58
CA ILE A 44 6.93 0.58 -11.22
C ILE A 44 6.07 1.85 -11.18
N ILE A 45 5.13 1.89 -10.24
CA ILE A 45 4.27 3.05 -9.98
C ILE A 45 4.59 3.73 -8.65
N LEU A 46 5.27 3.01 -7.74
CA LEU A 46 5.76 3.50 -6.46
C LEU A 46 7.04 2.74 -6.10
N SER A 47 8.06 3.45 -5.63
CA SER A 47 9.25 2.87 -5.00
C SER A 47 9.65 3.73 -3.80
N ALA A 48 9.24 3.29 -2.61
CA ALA A 48 9.31 4.06 -1.38
C ALA A 48 10.18 3.35 -0.34
N LYS A 49 11.09 4.05 0.32
CA LYS A 49 11.90 3.54 1.44
C LYS A 49 11.33 4.01 2.77
N GLY A 50 11.68 3.35 3.87
CA GLY A 50 11.22 3.71 5.22
C GLY A 50 9.75 3.39 5.48
N ILE A 51 9.15 2.50 4.68
CA ILE A 51 7.77 2.09 4.86
C ILE A 51 7.69 1.10 6.02
N LEU A 52 6.75 1.30 6.94
CA LEU A 52 6.41 0.36 8.00
C LEU A 52 5.68 -0.85 7.40
N LEU A 53 6.45 -1.82 6.88
CA LEU A 53 5.93 -2.92 6.07
C LEU A 53 4.98 -3.84 6.85
N LEU A 54 5.24 -4.06 8.14
CA LEU A 54 4.38 -4.89 8.97
C LEU A 54 3.05 -4.19 9.27
N GLU A 55 3.08 -2.87 9.49
CA GLU A 55 1.88 -2.05 9.65
C GLU A 55 1.05 -2.06 8.36
N LEU A 56 1.70 -1.80 7.22
CA LEU A 56 1.08 -1.86 5.91
C LEU A 56 0.41 -3.22 5.66
N ALA A 57 1.09 -4.33 5.96
CA ALA A 57 0.54 -5.68 5.81
C ALA A 57 -0.71 -5.91 6.68
N LYS A 58 -0.71 -5.41 7.92
CA LYS A 58 -1.88 -5.46 8.81
C LYS A 58 -3.05 -4.66 8.23
N GLN A 59 -2.79 -3.44 7.75
CA GLN A 59 -3.83 -2.60 7.16
C GLN A 59 -4.40 -3.23 5.89
N LEU A 60 -3.55 -3.76 5.00
CA LEU A 60 -3.98 -4.47 3.79
C LEU A 60 -4.84 -5.69 4.13
N LYS A 61 -4.43 -6.50 5.12
CA LYS A 61 -5.21 -7.65 5.58
C LYS A 61 -6.60 -7.23 6.08
N ASN A 62 -6.67 -6.16 6.87
CA ASN A 62 -7.93 -5.65 7.38
C ASN A 62 -8.85 -5.14 6.27
N TRP A 63 -8.28 -4.45 5.28
CA TRP A 63 -9.00 -3.95 4.12
C TRP A 63 -9.55 -5.08 3.24
N ILE A 64 -8.74 -6.10 2.95
CA ILE A 64 -9.14 -7.28 2.17
C ILE A 64 -10.33 -8.02 2.81
N ASN A 65 -10.48 -7.93 4.13
CA ASN A 65 -11.55 -8.58 4.88
C ASN A 65 -12.78 -7.69 5.10
N ASN A 66 -12.68 -6.38 4.83
CA ASN A 66 -13.76 -5.39 5.00
C ASN A 66 -13.77 -4.43 3.78
N SER A 67 -14.02 -4.99 2.60
CA SER A 67 -13.79 -4.36 1.28
C SER A 67 -14.79 -3.26 0.90
N ASP A 68 -15.78 -2.96 1.74
CA ASP A 68 -16.82 -1.98 1.46
C ASP A 68 -16.27 -0.54 1.28
N ASN A 69 -15.05 -0.27 1.76
CA ASN A 69 -14.40 1.04 1.67
C ASN A 69 -13.05 0.96 0.93
N GLY A 70 -12.61 2.08 0.35
CA GLY A 70 -11.27 2.18 -0.24
C GLY A 70 -10.13 1.94 0.76
N PHE A 71 -8.93 1.70 0.26
CA PHE A 71 -7.72 1.56 1.07
C PHE A 71 -7.02 2.91 1.21
N TYR A 72 -6.58 3.24 2.43
CA TYR A 72 -5.84 4.46 2.73
C TYR A 72 -4.68 4.09 3.65
N TYR A 73 -3.45 4.35 3.20
CA TYR A 73 -2.24 4.17 4.00
C TYR A 73 -1.46 5.48 4.06
N GLU A 74 -1.25 5.97 5.27
CA GLU A 74 -0.64 7.26 5.60
C GLU A 74 0.57 7.04 6.51
N SER A 75 1.58 7.91 6.43
CA SER A 75 2.67 7.91 7.41
C SER A 75 2.26 8.65 8.68
N MET A 76 2.90 8.32 9.80
CA MET A 76 2.79 9.13 11.01
C MET A 76 3.46 10.50 10.90
N ASP A 77 4.37 10.72 9.93
CA ASP A 77 5.14 11.95 9.77
C ASP A 77 4.36 13.13 9.14
N TYR A 78 3.04 13.13 9.26
CA TYR A 78 2.17 14.22 8.81
C TYR A 78 2.34 14.56 7.31
N GLU A 79 2.14 13.57 6.45
CA GLU A 79 2.03 13.79 5.02
C GLU A 79 0.71 14.50 4.69
N LYS A 80 0.71 15.40 3.70
CA LYS A 80 -0.52 16.12 3.27
C LYS A 80 -1.54 15.21 2.58
N ALA A 81 -1.16 13.98 2.25
CA ALA A 81 -1.96 12.99 1.53
C ALA A 81 -1.41 11.57 1.80
N PRO A 82 -2.20 10.51 1.57
CA PRO A 82 -1.77 9.12 1.78
C PRO A 82 -0.58 8.73 0.89
N ILE A 83 0.31 7.91 1.44
CA ILE A 83 1.39 7.26 0.68
C ILE A 83 0.80 6.31 -0.37
N LEU A 84 -0.27 5.62 -0.02
CA LEU A 84 -0.96 4.69 -0.91
C LEU A 84 -2.46 4.73 -0.69
N LEU A 85 -3.20 5.02 -1.76
CA LEU A 85 -4.65 5.13 -1.79
C LEU A 85 -5.21 4.25 -2.90
N PHE A 86 -6.16 3.37 -2.56
CA PHE A 86 -7.05 2.70 -3.52
C PHE A 86 -8.47 3.19 -3.29
N ARG A 87 -9.01 3.95 -4.24
CA ARG A 87 -10.37 4.50 -4.15
C ARG A 87 -11.26 3.87 -5.21
N HIS A 88 -12.46 3.46 -4.81
CA HIS A 88 -13.48 3.03 -5.74
C HIS A 88 -14.09 4.25 -6.46
N ILE A 89 -14.01 4.29 -7.79
CA ILE A 89 -14.64 5.35 -8.61
C ILE A 89 -16.04 4.93 -9.04
N SER A 90 -16.20 3.68 -9.47
CA SER A 90 -17.46 3.07 -9.91
C SER A 90 -17.32 1.54 -9.88
N LEU A 91 -18.39 0.79 -10.15
CA LEU A 91 -18.37 -0.69 -10.19
C LEU A 91 -17.16 -1.20 -11.00
N ASN A 92 -16.27 -1.99 -10.37
CA ASN A 92 -15.04 -2.52 -10.95
C ASN A 92 -14.13 -1.45 -11.58
N ASN A 93 -14.05 -0.27 -10.96
CA ASN A 93 -13.17 0.80 -11.39
C ASN A 93 -12.47 1.43 -10.19
N TRP A 94 -11.17 1.19 -10.10
CA TRP A 94 -10.31 1.67 -9.04
C TRP A 94 -9.42 2.81 -9.52
N GLN A 95 -9.19 3.73 -8.59
CA GLN A 95 -8.15 4.74 -8.64
C GLN A 95 -7.04 4.33 -7.68
N ILE A 96 -5.79 4.36 -8.16
CA ILE A 96 -4.60 4.20 -7.34
C ILE A 96 -3.81 5.51 -7.39
N SER A 97 -3.48 6.04 -6.21
CA SER A 97 -2.71 7.27 -6.09
C SER A 97 -1.91 7.30 -4.79
N GLY A 98 -0.98 8.22 -4.66
CA GLY A 98 -0.21 8.43 -3.45
C GLY A 98 0.62 9.69 -3.54
N VAL A 99 0.97 10.27 -2.39
CA VAL A 99 1.80 11.49 -2.32
C VAL A 99 3.20 11.29 -2.92
N TRP A 100 3.70 10.05 -2.92
CA TRP A 100 5.01 9.69 -3.48
C TRP A 100 4.92 9.04 -4.88
N MET A 101 3.77 9.15 -5.56
CA MET A 101 3.59 8.67 -6.93
C MET A 101 3.63 9.83 -7.92
N ASP A 102 4.21 9.61 -9.11
CA ASP A 102 4.33 10.65 -10.14
C ASP A 102 2.98 11.07 -10.77
N LYS A 103 1.96 10.22 -10.65
CA LYS A 103 0.63 10.45 -11.21
C LYS A 103 -0.43 9.57 -10.56
N ILE A 104 -1.67 9.91 -10.88
CA ILE A 104 -2.85 9.12 -10.54
C ILE A 104 -3.09 8.04 -11.61
N TYR A 105 -3.33 6.82 -11.17
CA TYR A 105 -3.69 5.68 -12.02
C TYR A 105 -5.18 5.40 -11.89
N SER A 106 -5.97 5.82 -12.87
CA SER A 106 -7.42 5.62 -12.91
C SER A 106 -7.80 4.50 -13.88
N ASN A 107 -9.05 4.04 -13.83
CA ASN A 107 -9.58 3.01 -14.74
C ASN A 107 -8.90 1.65 -14.56
N ILE A 108 -8.43 1.37 -13.35
CA ILE A 108 -7.94 0.06 -12.96
C ILE A 108 -9.17 -0.82 -12.76
N LYS A 109 -9.40 -1.71 -13.74
CA LYS A 109 -10.49 -2.68 -13.71
C LYS A 109 -10.04 -3.91 -12.98
#